data_AF-A0A3B1ASU7-F1
#
_entry.id   AF-A0A3B1ASU7-F1
#
_cell.length_a   1.000
_cell.length_b   1.000
_cell.length_c   1.000
_cell.angle_alpha   90.00
_cell.angle_beta   90.00
_cell.angle_gamma   90.00
#
_symmetry.space_group_name_H-M   'P 1'
#
loop_
_entity.id
_entity.type
_entity.pdbx_description
1 polymer ?
#
loop_
_entity_poly.entity_id
_entity_poly.type
_entity_poly.pdbx_seq_one_letter_code
_entity_poly.pdbx_strand_id
1 'polypeptide(L)'
;MPKRQIIILLTTWLAMTLCSISIAAPQQAPRASMLANSCIICHGQNGSSNGPAIPSIAGLSSEYFIFTMEGFKNGEIPSTVMGQIANGYSTEETQLLADYFSTKTFIKAKQSFDAKLARKGAKLHEQYCEKCHAEGGQSVQDDAGILAGQWTIYLSWALKDFRTNKRQAGKKMQQRLDKLYARKGEQGFTALLHYYSSQQ
;
A
#
# COMPACT_ATOMS: atom_id res chain seq x y z
N MET A 1 -93.32 -25.12 -13.90
CA MET A 1 -93.00 -25.49 -12.50
C MET A 1 -91.49 -25.76 -12.39
N PRO A 2 -90.87 -25.43 -11.25
CA PRO A 2 -89.50 -24.94 -11.14
C PRO A 2 -88.51 -26.04 -10.80
N LYS A 3 -87.21 -25.78 -11.01
CA LYS A 3 -86.19 -25.95 -9.96
C LYS A 3 -84.89 -25.27 -10.37
N ARG A 4 -84.66 -24.11 -9.73
CA ARG A 4 -83.34 -23.52 -9.52
C ARG A 4 -82.47 -24.53 -8.78
N GLN A 5 -81.25 -24.76 -9.24
CA GLN A 5 -80.15 -25.10 -8.34
C GLN A 5 -78.92 -24.27 -8.71
N ILE A 6 -78.59 -23.40 -7.76
CA ILE A 6 -77.40 -22.57 -7.68
C ILE A 6 -76.29 -23.52 -7.19
N ILE A 7 -75.26 -23.74 -8.00
CA ILE A 7 -74.00 -24.34 -7.53
C ILE A 7 -72.93 -23.26 -7.70
N ILE A 8 -72.69 -22.56 -6.60
CA ILE A 8 -71.48 -21.78 -6.35
C ILE A 8 -70.44 -22.79 -5.90
N LEU A 9 -69.33 -22.95 -6.61
CA LEU A 9 -68.11 -23.51 -6.01
C LEU A 9 -66.85 -23.11 -6.78
N LEU A 10 -66.17 -22.13 -6.16
CA LEU A 10 -64.72 -21.95 -6.05
C LEU A 10 -63.91 -21.72 -7.34
N THR A 11 -63.73 -20.45 -7.67
CA THR A 11 -62.55 -19.92 -8.36
C THR A 11 -61.31 -20.09 -7.46
N THR A 12 -60.52 -21.14 -7.68
CA THR A 12 -59.20 -21.29 -7.05
C THR A 12 -58.18 -20.37 -7.74
N TRP A 13 -58.00 -19.18 -7.21
CA TRP A 13 -56.90 -18.28 -7.56
C TRP A 13 -55.69 -18.54 -6.64
N LEU A 14 -54.58 -18.92 -7.26
CA LEU A 14 -53.25 -18.32 -7.12
C LEU A 14 -52.65 -18.14 -5.71
N ALA A 15 -51.57 -18.87 -5.43
CA ALA A 15 -50.36 -18.30 -4.81
C ALA A 15 -49.17 -19.29 -4.96
N MET A 16 -48.53 -19.28 -6.13
CA MET A 16 -47.22 -19.91 -6.30
C MET A 16 -46.19 -18.95 -5.72
N THR A 17 -45.86 -19.15 -4.43
CA THR A 17 -44.85 -18.36 -3.71
C THR A 17 -43.46 -18.69 -4.26
N LEU A 18 -43.03 -17.94 -5.28
CA LEU A 18 -41.64 -17.85 -5.67
C LEU A 18 -40.85 -17.22 -4.52
N CYS A 19 -40.23 -18.07 -3.70
CA CYS A 19 -39.24 -17.68 -2.72
C CYS A 19 -38.06 -17.06 -3.49
N SER A 20 -38.01 -15.73 -3.54
CA SER A 20 -36.92 -14.99 -4.15
C SER A 20 -35.69 -15.14 -3.25
N ILE A 21 -34.77 -16.02 -3.64
CA ILE A 21 -33.45 -16.11 -3.01
C ILE A 21 -32.69 -14.86 -3.45
N SER A 22 -32.70 -13.82 -2.61
CA SER A 22 -31.83 -12.66 -2.78
C SER A 22 -30.38 -13.09 -2.55
N ILE A 23 -29.67 -13.37 -3.63
CA ILE A 23 -28.21 -13.49 -3.61
C ILE A 23 -27.68 -12.06 -3.39
N ALA A 24 -27.28 -11.74 -2.15
CA ALA A 24 -26.62 -10.48 -1.85
C ALA A 24 -25.30 -10.41 -2.64
N ALA A 25 -25.17 -9.41 -3.50
CA ALA A 25 -23.93 -9.14 -4.23
C ALA A 25 -22.80 -8.74 -3.26
N PRO A 26 -21.52 -9.01 -3.57
CA PRO A 26 -20.40 -8.71 -2.67
C PRO A 26 -20.24 -7.20 -2.48
N GLN A 27 -20.50 -6.71 -1.26
CA GLN A 27 -20.38 -5.30 -0.84
C GLN A 27 -18.93 -4.82 -0.61
N GLN A 28 -17.92 -5.50 -1.15
CA GLN A 28 -16.52 -5.24 -0.80
C GLN A 28 -15.97 -3.91 -1.37
N ALA A 29 -16.33 -3.53 -2.60
CA ALA A 29 -15.81 -2.30 -3.21
C ALA A 29 -16.27 -1.00 -2.47
N PRO A 30 -17.55 -0.82 -2.11
CA PRO A 30 -17.97 0.31 -1.28
C PRO A 30 -17.26 0.33 0.08
N ARG A 31 -17.11 -0.84 0.71
CA ARG A 31 -16.45 -0.96 2.02
C ARG A 31 -14.98 -0.54 1.96
N ALA A 32 -14.22 -1.02 0.97
CA ALA A 32 -12.81 -0.69 0.80
C ALA A 32 -12.61 0.83 0.62
N SER A 33 -13.44 1.47 -0.21
CA SER A 33 -13.38 2.92 -0.42
C SER A 33 -13.68 3.73 0.84
N MET A 34 -14.64 3.28 1.65
CA MET A 34 -14.95 3.93 2.93
C MET A 34 -13.81 3.80 3.94
N LEU A 35 -13.19 2.62 4.04
CA LEU A 35 -12.03 2.42 4.91
C LEU A 35 -10.84 3.28 4.46
N ALA A 36 -10.61 3.41 3.15
CA ALA A 36 -9.50 4.18 2.59
C ALA A 36 -9.61 5.69 2.87
N ASN A 37 -10.82 6.22 3.12
CA ASN A 37 -11.04 7.65 3.38
C ASN A 37 -10.33 8.15 4.64
N SER A 38 -10.06 7.31 5.63
CA SER A 38 -9.27 7.71 6.79
C SER A 38 -7.78 7.82 6.45
N CYS A 39 -7.29 7.01 5.52
CA CYS A 39 -5.87 6.97 5.13
C CYS A 39 -5.47 8.24 4.35
N ILE A 40 -6.36 8.73 3.48
CA ILE A 40 -6.07 9.87 2.59
C ILE A 40 -5.88 11.20 3.34
N ILE A 41 -6.30 11.28 4.61
CA ILE A 41 -6.09 12.46 5.47
C ILE A 41 -4.59 12.74 5.62
N CYS A 42 -3.78 11.69 5.77
CA CYS A 42 -2.33 11.81 5.89
C CYS A 42 -1.63 11.49 4.56
N HIS A 43 -2.07 10.44 3.87
CA HIS A 43 -1.39 9.93 2.68
C HIS A 43 -1.86 10.58 1.37
N GLY A 44 -2.74 11.58 1.44
CA GLY A 44 -3.25 12.32 0.30
C GLY A 44 -4.27 11.55 -0.55
N GLN A 45 -4.88 12.25 -1.50
CA GLN A 45 -5.93 11.68 -2.36
C GLN A 45 -5.41 10.44 -3.09
N ASN A 46 -6.19 9.36 -3.07
CA ASN A 46 -5.83 8.05 -3.63
C ASN A 46 -4.51 7.47 -3.07
N GLY A 47 -4.00 7.97 -1.93
CA GLY A 47 -2.71 7.56 -1.39
C GLY A 47 -1.50 8.24 -2.04
N SER A 48 -1.71 9.29 -2.83
CA SER A 48 -0.64 10.15 -3.35
C SER A 48 -0.40 11.30 -2.39
N SER A 49 0.66 11.19 -1.59
CA SER A 49 0.93 12.12 -0.50
C SER A 49 1.38 13.48 -1.01
N ASN A 50 0.90 14.55 -0.36
CA ASN A 50 1.32 15.92 -0.63
C ASN A 50 2.64 16.30 0.07
N GLY A 51 3.24 15.37 0.84
CA GLY A 51 4.55 15.54 1.45
C GLY A 51 4.59 16.45 2.69
N PRO A 52 5.80 16.83 3.14
CA PRO A 52 7.10 16.44 2.59
C PRO A 52 7.63 15.10 3.14
N ALA A 53 6.95 14.49 4.12
CA ALA A 53 7.47 13.36 4.88
C ALA A 53 6.54 12.15 4.98
N ILE A 54 5.22 12.33 4.85
CA ILE A 54 4.29 11.20 4.81
C ILE A 54 4.46 10.48 3.47
N PRO A 55 4.65 9.15 3.43
CA PRO A 55 4.88 8.45 2.19
C PRO A 55 3.62 8.39 1.32
N SER A 56 3.81 8.38 0.01
CA SER A 56 2.77 7.91 -0.92
C SER A 56 2.62 6.39 -0.78
N ILE A 57 1.38 5.92 -0.70
CA ILE A 57 1.00 4.50 -0.58
C ILE A 57 0.24 3.98 -1.81
N ALA A 58 -0.09 4.87 -2.74
CA ALA A 58 -0.69 4.50 -4.03
C ALA A 58 0.23 3.54 -4.79
N GLY A 59 -0.32 2.47 -5.34
CA GLY A 59 0.41 1.54 -6.21
C GLY A 59 1.37 0.58 -5.50
N LEU A 60 1.43 0.59 -4.17
CA LEU A 60 2.14 -0.46 -3.44
C LEU A 60 1.50 -1.82 -3.72
N SER A 61 2.30 -2.89 -3.84
CA SER A 61 1.74 -4.23 -3.98
C SER A 61 0.88 -4.58 -2.77
N SER A 62 -0.18 -5.37 -2.98
CA SER A 62 -1.04 -5.80 -1.88
C SER A 62 -0.23 -6.54 -0.81
N GLU A 63 0.73 -7.37 -1.21
CA GLU A 63 1.62 -8.11 -0.30
C GLU A 63 2.48 -7.17 0.55
N TYR A 64 3.15 -6.20 -0.08
CA TYR A 64 3.96 -5.23 0.66
C TYR A 64 3.13 -4.37 1.62
N PHE A 65 1.91 -3.99 1.21
CA PHE A 65 0.99 -3.22 2.04
C PHE A 65 0.60 -4.01 3.31
N ILE A 66 0.17 -5.27 3.14
CA ILE A 66 -0.22 -6.14 4.26
C ILE A 66 0.97 -6.37 5.19
N PHE A 67 2.12 -6.77 4.64
CA PHE A 67 3.35 -6.98 5.40
C PHE A 67 3.71 -5.74 6.24
N THR A 68 3.59 -4.55 5.65
CA THR A 68 3.91 -3.29 6.33
C THR A 68 2.89 -2.96 7.43
N MET A 69 1.60 -3.18 7.19
CA MET A 69 0.54 -2.95 8.18
C MET A 69 0.65 -3.92 9.37
N GLU A 70 0.90 -5.20 9.10
CA GLU A 70 1.13 -6.20 10.14
C GLU A 70 2.40 -5.89 10.96
N GLY A 71 3.48 -5.51 10.27
CA GLY A 71 4.71 -5.06 10.91
C GLY A 71 4.53 -3.82 11.79
N PHE A 72 3.63 -2.90 11.43
CA PHE A 72 3.26 -1.80 12.32
C PHE A 72 2.42 -2.28 13.51
N LYS A 73 1.48 -3.19 13.28
CA LYS A 73 0.56 -3.71 14.29
C LYS A 73 1.30 -4.49 15.39
N ASN A 74 2.27 -5.32 15.01
CA ASN A 74 3.06 -6.13 15.94
C ASN A 74 4.29 -5.41 16.53
N GLY A 75 4.59 -4.19 16.06
CA GLY A 75 5.71 -3.38 16.53
C GLY A 75 7.07 -3.73 15.93
N GLU A 76 7.14 -4.60 14.91
CA GLU A 76 8.37 -4.94 14.18
C GLU A 76 8.85 -3.80 13.27
N ILE A 77 7.93 -2.95 12.82
CA ILE A 77 8.22 -1.72 12.11
C ILE A 77 7.99 -0.55 13.07
N PRO A 78 9.05 0.22 13.39
CA PRO A 78 8.92 1.37 14.28
C PRO A 78 8.01 2.42 13.63
N SER A 79 7.14 3.01 14.43
CA SER A 79 6.21 4.03 13.93
C SER A 79 5.96 5.11 14.98
N THR A 80 5.58 6.29 14.50
CA THR A 80 5.10 7.38 15.34
C THR A 80 3.61 7.23 15.64
N VAL A 81 2.82 6.94 14.59
CA VAL A 81 1.36 6.81 14.68
C VAL A 81 0.83 5.54 14.00
N MET A 82 1.51 5.03 12.98
CA MET A 82 0.99 3.93 12.16
C MET A 82 0.75 2.64 12.94
N GLY A 83 1.48 2.35 14.02
CA GLY A 83 1.19 1.20 14.88
C GLY A 83 -0.17 1.33 15.58
N GLN A 84 -0.56 2.52 16.01
CA GLN A 84 -1.89 2.76 16.59
C GLN A 84 -2.98 2.64 15.51
N ILE A 85 -2.72 3.18 14.32
CA ILE A 85 -3.65 3.09 13.18
C ILE A 85 -3.85 1.63 12.75
N ALA A 86 -2.76 0.87 12.57
CA ALA A 86 -2.79 -0.52 12.13
C ALA A 86 -3.51 -1.43 13.14
N ASN A 87 -3.42 -1.14 14.44
CA ASN A 87 -4.18 -1.86 15.46
C ASN A 87 -5.71 -1.68 15.33
N GLY A 88 -6.17 -0.60 14.69
CA GLY A 88 -7.58 -0.34 14.47
C GLY A 88 -8.23 -1.15 13.34
N TYR A 89 -7.44 -1.89 12.54
CA TYR A 89 -7.94 -2.66 11.40
C TYR A 89 -7.81 -4.16 11.62
N SER A 90 -8.83 -4.91 11.17
CA SER A 90 -8.76 -6.37 11.09
C SER A 90 -7.84 -6.82 9.94
N THR A 91 -7.51 -8.12 9.90
CA THR A 91 -6.76 -8.70 8.77
C THR A 91 -7.53 -8.57 7.46
N GLU A 92 -8.85 -8.82 7.50
CA GLU A 92 -9.73 -8.68 6.34
C GLU A 92 -9.82 -7.23 5.86
N GLU A 93 -9.90 -6.27 6.77
CA GLU A 93 -9.91 -4.85 6.43
C GLU A 93 -8.56 -4.38 5.88
N THR A 94 -7.46 -4.90 6.42
CA THR A 94 -6.10 -4.66 5.90
C THR A 94 -5.98 -5.17 4.45
N GLN A 95 -6.52 -6.36 4.16
CA GLN A 95 -6.57 -6.89 2.79
C GLN A 95 -7.39 -5.99 1.86
N LEU A 96 -8.57 -5.51 2.29
CA LEU A 96 -9.39 -4.60 1.47
C LEU A 96 -8.66 -3.29 1.16
N LEU A 97 -7.92 -2.74 2.13
CA LEU A 97 -7.09 -1.55 1.93
C LEU A 97 -5.93 -1.82 0.98
N ALA A 98 -5.26 -2.97 1.11
CA ALA A 98 -4.18 -3.40 0.25
C ALA A 98 -4.63 -3.48 -1.21
N ASP A 99 -5.74 -4.16 -1.47
CA ASP A 99 -6.33 -4.28 -2.80
C ASP A 99 -6.83 -2.94 -3.34
N TYR A 100 -7.32 -2.06 -2.46
CA TYR A 100 -7.70 -0.72 -2.86
C TYR A 100 -6.51 0.12 -3.32
N PHE A 101 -5.43 0.19 -2.53
CA PHE A 101 -4.28 1.05 -2.83
C PHE A 101 -3.38 0.49 -3.94
N SER A 102 -3.30 -0.83 -4.10
CA SER A 102 -2.51 -1.45 -5.18
C SER A 102 -3.04 -1.12 -6.58
N THR A 103 -4.33 -0.82 -6.71
CA THR A 103 -4.92 -0.37 -7.98
C THR A 103 -4.72 1.11 -8.28
N LYS A 104 -4.17 1.89 -7.34
CA LYS A 104 -3.95 3.34 -7.53
C LYS A 104 -2.65 3.58 -8.26
N THR A 105 -2.62 4.58 -9.12
CA THR A 105 -1.40 5.00 -9.80
C THR A 105 -0.47 5.69 -8.82
N PHE A 106 0.77 5.22 -8.69
CA PHE A 106 1.81 5.92 -7.96
C PHE A 106 2.20 7.20 -8.69
N ILE A 107 2.03 8.35 -8.04
CA ILE A 107 2.48 9.65 -8.55
C ILE A 107 3.80 9.99 -7.89
N LYS A 108 4.85 10.14 -8.70
CA LYS A 108 6.19 10.51 -8.24
C LYS A 108 6.15 11.92 -7.64
N ALA A 109 6.69 12.06 -6.43
CA ALA A 109 6.64 13.30 -5.66
C ALA A 109 7.58 14.34 -6.26
N LYS A 110 7.04 15.53 -6.53
CA LYS A 110 7.82 16.69 -6.95
C LYS A 110 8.57 17.30 -5.77
N GLN A 111 9.89 17.24 -5.78
CA GLN A 111 10.75 17.66 -4.67
C GLN A 111 12.15 18.09 -5.14
N SER A 112 12.94 18.71 -4.27
CA SER A 112 14.30 19.14 -4.63
C SER A 112 15.29 17.96 -4.62
N PHE A 113 16.27 18.00 -5.52
CA PHE A 113 17.39 17.06 -5.53
C PHE A 113 18.66 17.71 -6.10
N ASP A 114 19.82 17.14 -5.77
CA ASP A 114 21.12 17.52 -6.35
C ASP A 114 21.47 16.55 -7.49
N ALA A 115 21.58 17.06 -8.71
CA ALA A 115 21.84 16.24 -9.90
C ALA A 115 23.21 15.53 -9.89
N LYS A 116 24.23 16.12 -9.24
CA LYS A 116 25.56 15.51 -9.12
C LYS A 116 25.52 14.34 -8.14
N LEU A 117 24.79 14.49 -7.03
CA LEU A 117 24.57 13.40 -6.07
C LEU A 117 23.66 12.32 -6.66
N ALA A 118 22.61 12.68 -7.40
CA ALA A 118 21.75 11.73 -8.09
C ALA A 118 22.53 10.83 -9.05
N ARG A 119 23.44 11.38 -9.86
CA ARG A 119 24.32 10.57 -10.74
C ARG A 119 25.23 9.62 -9.96
N LYS A 120 25.71 10.02 -8.77
CA LYS A 120 26.48 9.12 -7.90
C LYS A 120 25.57 8.04 -7.30
N GLY A 121 24.36 8.41 -6.87
CA GLY A 121 23.37 7.51 -6.31
C GLY A 121 22.94 6.43 -7.29
N ALA A 122 22.74 6.77 -8.57
CA ALA A 122 22.43 5.79 -9.62
C ALA A 122 23.46 4.65 -9.67
N LYS A 123 24.75 4.99 -9.64
CA LYS A 123 25.84 3.99 -9.63
C LYS A 123 25.84 3.14 -8.36
N LEU A 124 25.48 3.74 -7.22
CA LEU A 124 25.36 2.99 -5.96
C LEU A 124 24.13 2.08 -5.98
N HIS A 125 23.02 2.54 -6.55
CA HIS A 125 21.81 1.72 -6.70
C HIS A 125 22.11 0.49 -7.55
N GLU A 126 22.72 0.66 -8.72
CA GLU A 126 23.14 -0.43 -9.60
C GLU A 126 24.03 -1.45 -8.85
N GLN A 127 24.96 -0.96 -8.03
CA GLN A 127 25.92 -1.81 -7.33
C GLN A 127 25.33 -2.56 -6.12
N TYR A 128 24.42 -1.95 -5.37
CA TYR A 128 24.00 -2.44 -4.04
C TYR A 128 22.52 -2.79 -3.96
N CYS A 129 21.66 -2.23 -4.81
CA CYS A 129 20.20 -2.23 -4.64
C CYS A 129 19.46 -2.90 -5.81
N GLU A 130 19.90 -2.71 -7.05
CA GLU A 130 19.19 -3.09 -8.29
C GLU A 130 18.74 -4.56 -8.33
N LYS A 131 19.52 -5.46 -7.72
CA LYS A 131 19.18 -6.88 -7.67
C LYS A 131 17.84 -7.19 -6.99
N CYS A 132 17.40 -6.33 -6.08
CA CYS A 132 16.14 -6.49 -5.34
C CYS A 132 15.18 -5.30 -5.52
N HIS A 133 15.69 -4.12 -5.88
CA HIS A 133 14.90 -2.93 -6.16
C HIS A 133 15.05 -2.59 -7.63
N ALA A 134 14.29 -3.27 -8.49
CA ALA A 134 14.54 -3.24 -9.92
C ALA A 134 14.08 -1.91 -10.56
N GLU A 135 14.60 -1.64 -11.77
CA GLU A 135 14.21 -0.50 -12.59
C GLU A 135 14.48 0.86 -11.90
N GLY A 136 15.60 0.95 -11.18
CA GLY A 136 15.91 2.14 -10.38
C GLY A 136 15.08 2.26 -9.09
N GLY A 137 14.45 1.17 -8.65
CA GLY A 137 13.54 1.12 -7.50
C GLY A 137 12.11 1.57 -7.84
N GLN A 138 11.66 1.34 -9.07
CA GLN A 138 10.30 1.65 -9.55
C GLN A 138 9.38 0.44 -9.55
N SER A 139 9.95 -0.76 -9.62
CA SER A 139 9.17 -2.00 -9.69
C SER A 139 8.27 -2.14 -8.47
N VAL A 140 7.00 -2.47 -8.72
CA VAL A 140 6.05 -2.83 -7.66
C VAL A 140 5.99 -4.35 -7.46
N GLN A 141 6.61 -5.11 -8.37
CA GLN A 141 6.58 -6.57 -8.41
C GLN A 141 7.74 -7.22 -7.66
N ASP A 142 8.68 -6.43 -7.12
CA ASP A 142 9.78 -6.95 -6.32
C ASP A 142 9.45 -7.06 -4.82
N ASP A 143 8.24 -6.68 -4.43
CA ASP A 143 7.71 -6.63 -3.06
C ASP A 143 8.65 -5.93 -2.06
N ALA A 144 9.54 -5.07 -2.57
CA ALA A 144 10.53 -4.36 -1.78
C ALA A 144 10.13 -2.89 -1.52
N GLY A 145 8.94 -2.49 -1.99
CA GLY A 145 8.38 -1.15 -1.89
C GLY A 145 8.93 -0.19 -2.94
N ILE A 146 8.17 0.87 -3.24
CA ILE A 146 8.52 1.87 -4.26
C ILE A 146 9.52 2.87 -3.67
N LEU A 147 10.72 2.95 -4.25
CA LEU A 147 11.77 3.89 -3.84
C LEU A 147 11.77 5.14 -4.74
N ALA A 148 11.76 4.94 -6.05
CA ALA A 148 11.83 6.01 -7.02
C ALA A 148 10.63 6.97 -6.89
N GLY A 149 10.91 8.27 -6.78
CA GLY A 149 9.88 9.30 -6.66
C GLY A 149 9.14 9.31 -5.31
N GLN A 150 9.53 8.48 -4.34
CA GLN A 150 9.01 8.59 -2.97
C GLN A 150 9.61 9.80 -2.25
N TRP A 151 8.95 10.29 -1.19
CA TRP A 151 9.45 11.41 -0.39
C TRP A 151 10.82 11.12 0.24
N THR A 152 11.80 12.00 -0.04
CA THR A 152 13.18 11.88 0.42
C THR A 152 13.27 11.74 1.94
N ILE A 153 12.46 12.51 2.66
CA ILE A 153 12.46 12.50 4.14
C ILE A 153 12.02 11.13 4.65
N TYR A 154 10.94 10.57 4.09
CA TYR A 154 10.48 9.22 4.42
C TYR A 154 11.56 8.17 4.17
N LEU A 155 12.14 8.17 2.96
CA LEU A 155 13.18 7.20 2.60
C LEU A 155 14.41 7.32 3.50
N SER A 156 14.76 8.54 3.91
CA SER A 156 15.90 8.77 4.82
C SER A 156 15.68 8.10 6.18
N TRP A 157 14.46 8.17 6.72
CA TRP A 157 14.10 7.52 7.98
C TRP A 157 14.02 6.01 7.81
N ALA A 158 13.36 5.53 6.75
CA ALA A 158 13.26 4.10 6.48
C ALA A 158 14.66 3.45 6.33
N LEU A 159 15.56 4.05 5.53
CA LEU A 159 16.94 3.56 5.38
C LEU A 159 17.71 3.58 6.70
N LYS A 160 17.51 4.61 7.53
CA LYS A 160 18.13 4.69 8.86
C LYS A 160 17.61 3.59 9.79
N ASP A 161 16.31 3.32 9.77
CA ASP A 161 15.70 2.28 10.61
C ASP A 161 16.18 0.89 10.22
N PHE A 162 16.29 0.60 8.92
CA PHE A 162 16.91 -0.64 8.46
C PHE A 162 18.39 -0.72 8.85
N ARG A 163 19.18 0.32 8.58
CA ARG A 163 20.61 0.34 8.92
C ARG A 163 20.87 0.13 10.41
N THR A 164 20.02 0.69 11.27
CA THR A 164 20.15 0.59 12.72
C THR A 164 19.44 -0.61 13.31
N ASN A 165 18.96 -1.54 12.47
CA ASN A 165 18.20 -2.74 12.84
C ASN A 165 16.93 -2.45 13.67
N LYS A 166 16.42 -1.21 13.61
CA LYS A 166 15.12 -0.88 14.23
C LYS A 166 13.96 -1.42 13.42
N ARG A 167 14.12 -1.49 12.10
CA ARG A 167 13.23 -2.18 11.17
C ARG A 167 13.98 -3.37 10.60
N GLN A 168 13.43 -4.57 10.71
CA GLN A 168 14.11 -5.76 10.20
C GLN A 168 14.09 -5.78 8.67
N ALA A 169 15.28 -5.81 8.06
CA ALA A 169 15.44 -6.10 6.64
C ALA A 169 15.73 -7.59 6.44
N GLY A 170 15.37 -8.12 5.27
CA GLY A 170 15.84 -9.45 4.86
C GLY A 170 17.37 -9.51 4.88
N LYS A 171 17.95 -10.66 5.29
CA LYS A 171 19.40 -10.82 5.52
C LYS A 171 20.27 -10.30 4.37
N LYS A 172 19.87 -10.54 3.12
CA LYS A 172 20.59 -10.08 1.92
C LYS A 172 20.58 -8.56 1.79
N MET A 173 19.44 -7.92 2.05
CA MET A 173 19.32 -6.46 2.03
C MET A 173 20.16 -5.83 3.15
N GLN A 174 20.08 -6.36 4.37
CA GLN A 174 20.88 -5.88 5.49
C GLN A 174 22.38 -5.91 5.18
N GLN A 175 22.88 -7.04 4.67
CA GLN A 175 24.28 -7.19 4.25
C GLN A 175 24.70 -6.15 3.19
N ARG A 176 23.81 -5.79 2.27
CA ARG A 176 24.08 -4.77 1.24
C ARG A 176 24.11 -3.37 1.83
N LEU A 177 23.18 -3.05 2.73
CA LEU A 177 23.15 -1.78 3.45
C LEU A 177 24.42 -1.59 4.30
N ASP A 178 24.79 -2.61 5.09
CA ASP A 178 25.99 -2.58 5.93
C ASP A 178 27.26 -2.39 5.08
N LYS A 179 27.36 -3.12 3.96
CA LYS A 179 28.50 -3.01 3.04
C LYS A 179 28.57 -1.63 2.37
N LEU A 180 27.43 -1.08 1.94
CA LEU A 180 27.37 0.26 1.37
C LEU A 180 27.81 1.30 2.40
N TYR A 181 27.25 1.22 3.60
CA TYR A 181 27.53 2.18 4.66
C TYR A 181 29.00 2.13 5.13
N ALA A 182 29.56 0.93 5.30
CA ALA A 182 30.98 0.77 5.65
C ALA A 182 31.93 1.38 4.61
N ARG A 183 31.53 1.43 3.32
CA ARG A 183 32.38 1.92 2.22
C ARG A 183 32.15 3.38 1.85
N LYS A 184 30.93 3.88 2.02
CA LYS A 184 30.50 5.19 1.51
C LYS A 184 29.97 6.12 2.61
N GLY A 185 29.73 5.59 3.81
CA GLY A 185 29.15 6.32 4.93
C GLY A 185 27.79 6.94 4.59
N GLU A 186 27.41 7.94 5.39
CA GLU A 186 26.18 8.72 5.20
C GLU A 186 26.13 9.39 3.81
N GLN A 187 27.27 9.79 3.24
CA GLN A 187 27.32 10.39 1.89
C GLN A 187 26.80 9.45 0.81
N GLY A 188 27.01 8.13 0.95
CA GLY A 188 26.46 7.14 0.04
C GLY A 188 24.94 7.07 0.09
N PHE A 189 24.37 7.12 1.29
CA PHE A 189 22.92 7.12 1.50
C PHE A 189 22.30 8.42 0.98
N THR A 190 22.89 9.57 1.29
CA THR A 190 22.46 10.87 0.74
C THR A 190 22.45 10.85 -0.79
N ALA A 191 23.47 10.26 -1.43
CA ALA A 191 23.49 10.13 -2.88
C ALA A 191 22.35 9.24 -3.41
N LEU A 192 22.06 8.10 -2.78
CA LEU A 192 20.89 7.27 -3.12
C LEU A 192 19.57 8.03 -3.01
N LEU A 193 19.41 8.79 -1.92
CA LEU A 193 18.21 9.60 -1.69
C LEU A 193 18.00 10.63 -2.81
N HIS A 194 19.06 11.33 -3.23
CA HIS A 194 19.00 12.23 -4.39
C HIS A 194 18.74 11.51 -5.72
N TYR A 195 19.19 10.26 -5.86
CA TYR A 195 18.88 9.47 -7.04
C TYR A 195 17.39 9.12 -7.12
N TYR A 196 16.83 8.58 -6.03
CA TYR A 196 15.41 8.24 -6.00
C TYR A 196 14.52 9.47 -6.16
N SER A 197 14.87 10.59 -5.54
CA SER A 197 14.12 11.83 -5.72
C SER A 197 14.37 12.49 -7.07
N SER A 198 15.41 12.17 -7.83
CA SER A 198 15.56 12.66 -9.22
C SER A 198 14.59 12.02 -10.21
N GLN A 199 13.92 10.93 -9.82
CA GLN A 199 12.94 10.21 -10.64
C GLN A 199 11.55 10.79 -10.38
N GLN A 200 11.19 11.89 -11.04
CA GLN A 200 9.90 12.62 -10.89
C GLN A 200 9.14 12.73 -12.21
#